data_AF-A0A9Q3H4B1-F1
#
_entry.id   AF-A0A9Q3H4B1-F1
#
_cell.length_a   1.000
_cell.length_b   1.000
_cell.length_c   1.000
_cell.angle_alpha   90.00
_cell.angle_beta   90.00
_cell.angle_gamma   90.00
#
_symmetry.space_group_name_H-M   'P 1'
#
loop_
_entity.id
_entity.type
_entity.pdbx_description
1 polymer ?
#
loop_
_entity_poly.entity_id
_entity_poly.type
_entity_poly.pdbx_seq_one_letter_code
_entity_poly.pdbx_strand_id
1 'polypeptide(L)'
;MDLATELPQSGDKSYNACLVIVESHSKTPIFLPFHKDDTSMDTALLLWNSAISHTGSFKNIISDRDSKFTSALCTNIHRWFGTNLSFSTEYHPQAYGLAERMIQTFEDIISRFCACGFKFKELDGFTHD
;
A
#
# COMPACT_ATOMS: atom_id res chain seq x y z
N MET A 1 1.95 -5.44 -4.82
CA MET A 1 2.00 -4.37 -3.82
C MET A 1 3.02 -3.38 -4.28
N ASP A 2 2.81 -2.12 -3.96
CA ASP A 2 3.68 -1.03 -4.36
C ASP A 2 3.42 0.19 -3.44
N LEU A 3 4.32 1.16 -3.42
CA LEU A 3 4.32 2.30 -2.51
C LEU A 3 3.88 3.57 -3.22
N ALA A 4 2.77 4.17 -2.75
CA ALA A 4 2.44 5.54 -3.07
C ALA A 4 3.15 6.46 -2.06
N THR A 5 4.13 7.23 -2.52
CA THR A 5 4.95 8.11 -1.66
C THR A 5 4.72 9.57 -2.00
N GLU A 6 5.17 10.47 -1.12
CA GLU A 6 5.04 11.93 -1.31
C GLU A 6 3.59 12.44 -1.29
N LEU A 7 2.73 11.74 -0.54
CA LEU A 7 1.37 12.18 -0.31
C LEU A 7 1.35 13.36 0.68
N PRO A 8 0.38 14.26 0.58
CA PRO A 8 0.13 15.27 1.60
C PRO A 8 -0.05 14.63 2.98
N GLN A 9 0.53 15.25 4.02
CA GLN A 9 0.38 14.77 5.38
C GLN A 9 -1.09 14.77 5.81
N SER A 10 -1.58 13.65 6.33
CA SER A 10 -3.00 13.48 6.67
C SER A 10 -3.23 12.75 7.99
N GLY A 11 -4.32 13.14 8.67
CA GLY A 11 -4.77 12.60 9.95
C GLY A 11 -3.91 12.99 11.15
N ASP A 12 -4.31 12.56 12.35
CA ASP A 12 -3.62 12.88 13.61
C ASP A 12 -2.17 12.38 13.67
N LYS A 13 -1.86 11.34 12.90
CA LYS A 13 -0.53 10.72 12.81
C LYS A 13 0.32 11.28 11.67
N SER A 14 -0.20 12.23 10.89
CA SER A 14 0.51 12.90 9.79
C SER A 14 1.19 11.94 8.81
N TYR A 15 0.47 10.90 8.37
CA TYR A 15 0.99 9.94 7.39
C TYR A 15 1.21 10.64 6.04
N ASN A 16 2.29 10.29 5.34
CA ASN A 16 2.70 10.90 4.07
C ASN A 16 2.98 9.87 2.97
N ALA A 17 2.67 8.60 3.21
CA ALA A 17 2.78 7.53 2.25
C ALA A 17 1.69 6.46 2.49
N CYS A 18 1.44 5.64 1.48
CA CYS A 18 0.47 4.56 1.53
C CYS A 18 1.04 3.30 0.85
N LEU A 19 1.04 2.17 1.55
CA LEU A 19 1.30 0.87 0.96
C LEU A 19 0.02 0.37 0.31
N VAL A 20 0.07 0.15 -1.01
CA VAL A 20 -1.08 -0.27 -1.80
C VAL A 20 -0.93 -1.73 -2.18
N ILE A 21 -1.91 -2.54 -1.79
CA ILE A 21 -1.97 -3.97 -2.10
C ILE A 21 -3.25 -4.21 -2.88
N VAL A 22 -3.16 -4.86 -4.03
CA VAL A 22 -4.34 -5.23 -4.82
C VAL A 22 -4.42 -6.75 -4.87
N GLU A 23 -5.52 -7.30 -4.36
CA GLU A 23 -5.78 -8.73 -4.43
C GLU A 23 -6.22 -9.08 -5.85
N SER A 24 -5.52 -10.01 -6.49
CA SER A 24 -5.60 -10.18 -7.94
C SER A 24 -6.90 -10.86 -8.42
N HIS A 25 -7.64 -11.56 -7.55
CA HIS A 25 -8.88 -12.25 -7.89
C HIS A 25 -10.09 -11.31 -7.81
N SER A 26 -10.33 -10.73 -6.64
CA SER A 26 -11.42 -9.79 -6.37
C SER A 26 -11.16 -8.37 -6.88
N LYS A 27 -9.90 -8.04 -7.21
CA LYS A 27 -9.45 -6.67 -7.55
C LYS A 27 -9.65 -5.68 -6.42
N THR A 28 -9.82 -6.16 -5.19
CA THR A 28 -10.00 -5.32 -4.01
C THR A 28 -8.68 -4.67 -3.62
N PRO A 29 -8.61 -3.33 -3.56
CA PRO A 29 -7.44 -2.64 -3.03
C PRO A 29 -7.49 -2.60 -1.50
N ILE A 30 -6.31 -2.69 -0.91
CA ILE A 30 -6.05 -2.46 0.51
C ILE A 30 -5.03 -1.33 0.58
N PHE A 31 -5.40 -0.28 1.30
CA PHE A 31 -4.59 0.92 1.49
C PHE A 31 -4.12 0.97 2.94
N LEU A 32 -2.81 0.91 3.15
CA LEU A 32 -2.21 0.91 4.48
C LEU A 32 -1.38 2.19 4.66
N PRO A 33 -1.85 3.17 5.44
CA PRO A 33 -1.13 4.42 5.64
C PRO A 33 0.12 4.18 6.49
N PHE A 34 1.22 4.84 6.10
CA PHE A 34 2.51 4.71 6.75
C PHE A 34 3.38 5.96 6.50
N HIS A 35 4.56 6.03 7.11
CA HIS A 35 5.48 7.14 6.87
C HIS A 35 6.51 6.76 5.80
N LYS A 36 6.83 7.68 4.89
CA LYS A 36 7.85 7.47 3.84
C LYS A 36 9.19 7.04 4.43
N ASP A 37 9.52 7.50 5.63
CA ASP A 37 10.79 7.20 6.31
C ASP A 37 10.72 5.93 7.17
N ASP A 38 9.58 5.23 7.21
CA ASP A 38 9.43 3.98 7.94
C ASP A 38 10.43 2.93 7.44
N THR A 39 10.94 2.15 8.38
CA THR A 39 11.92 1.12 8.05
C THR A 39 11.28 -0.05 7.32
N SER A 40 12.13 -0.92 6.75
CA SER A 40 11.67 -2.19 6.18
C SER A 40 10.95 -3.07 7.22
N MET A 41 11.29 -2.93 8.51
CA MET A 41 10.66 -3.68 9.60
C MET A 41 9.24 -3.16 9.87
N ASP A 42 9.08 -1.84 9.93
CA ASP A 42 7.77 -1.22 10.14
C ASP A 42 6.82 -1.57 8.99
N THR A 43 7.33 -1.53 7.75
CA THR A 43 6.57 -1.90 6.55
C THR A 43 6.14 -3.38 6.58
N ALA A 44 7.05 -4.27 6.98
CA ALA A 44 6.75 -5.70 7.09
C ALA A 44 5.73 -6.01 8.20
N LEU A 45 5.83 -5.33 9.34
CA LEU A 45 4.86 -5.45 10.45
C LEU A 45 3.49 -4.90 10.07
N LEU A 46 3.44 -3.77 9.35
CA LEU A 46 2.21 -3.19 8.84
C LEU A 46 1.49 -4.17 7.89
N LEU A 47 2.23 -4.73 6.94
CA LEU A 47 1.74 -5.74 6.02
C LEU A 47 1.21 -6.99 6.75
N TRP A 48 1.94 -7.46 7.76
CA TRP A 48 1.56 -8.61 8.58
C TRP A 48 0.23 -8.38 9.30
N ASN A 49 0.12 -7.27 10.03
CA ASN A 49 -1.10 -6.93 10.76
C ASN A 49 -2.31 -6.83 9.82
N SER A 50 -2.11 -6.27 8.62
CA SER A 50 -3.15 -6.23 7.61
C SER A 50 -3.52 -7.60 7.06
N ALA A 51 -2.53 -8.48 6.80
CA ALA A 51 -2.75 -9.79 6.21
C ALA A 51 -3.58 -10.71 7.12
N ILE A 52 -3.36 -10.63 8.44
CA ILE A 52 -4.18 -11.35 9.43
C ILE A 52 -5.61 -10.79 9.47
N SER A 53 -5.76 -9.48 9.37
CA SER A 53 -7.04 -8.79 9.60
C SER A 53 -8.01 -8.85 8.42
N HIS A 54 -7.55 -8.70 7.18
CA HIS A 54 -8.43 -8.37 6.05
C HIS A 54 -8.83 -9.52 5.13
N THR A 55 -7.96 -10.48 4.85
CA THR A 55 -8.12 -11.32 3.63
C THR A 55 -7.75 -12.80 3.80
N GLY A 56 -7.31 -13.20 4.99
CA GLY A 56 -6.60 -14.47 5.15
C GLY A 56 -5.21 -14.42 4.51
N SER A 57 -4.46 -15.53 4.62
CA SER A 57 -3.05 -15.58 4.25
C SER A 57 -2.82 -15.29 2.76
N PHE A 58 -2.19 -14.16 2.44
CA PHE A 58 -1.60 -13.94 1.12
C PHE A 58 -0.57 -15.05 0.86
N LYS A 59 -0.80 -15.86 -0.17
CA LYS A 59 0.13 -16.94 -0.55
C LYS A 59 1.29 -16.43 -1.38
N ASN A 60 1.00 -15.56 -2.35
CA ASN A 60 1.97 -14.99 -3.27
C ASN A 60 1.78 -13.48 -3.34
N ILE A 61 2.85 -12.72 -3.13
CA ILE A 61 2.87 -11.26 -3.24
C ILE A 61 3.89 -10.90 -4.30
N ILE A 62 3.49 -10.07 -5.25
CA ILE A 62 4.39 -9.50 -6.26
C ILE A 62 4.62 -8.04 -5.86
N SER A 63 5.87 -7.65 -5.67
CA SER A 63 6.28 -6.27 -5.36
C SER A 63 7.32 -5.77 -6.34
N ASP A 64 7.53 -4.47 -6.38
CA ASP A 64 8.73 -3.88 -7.00
C ASP A 64 10.00 -4.20 -6.19
N ARG A 65 11.14 -3.66 -6.63
CA ARG A 65 12.45 -3.89 -5.98
C ARG A 65 12.80 -2.85 -4.92
N ASP A 66 11.82 -2.17 -4.31
CA ASP A 66 12.11 -1.23 -3.23
C ASP A 66 12.94 -1.92 -2.12
N SER A 67 13.89 -1.17 -1.57
CA SER A 67 14.75 -1.59 -0.47
C SER A 67 13.97 -2.12 0.75
N LYS A 68 12.76 -1.62 0.97
CA LYS A 68 11.87 -2.04 2.06
C LYS A 68 11.34 -3.47 1.87
N PHE A 69 11.19 -3.92 0.63
CA PHE A 69 10.72 -5.27 0.30
C PHE A 69 11.86 -6.24 0.04
N THR A 70 12.99 -5.74 -0.49
CA THR A 70 14.17 -6.55 -0.77
C THR A 70 15.08 -6.75 0.45
N SER A 71 14.78 -6.10 1.58
CA SER A 71 15.56 -6.27 2.81
C SER A 71 15.55 -7.72 3.29
N ALA A 72 16.69 -8.17 3.86
CA ALA A 72 16.80 -9.52 4.41
C ALA A 72 15.74 -9.77 5.50
N LEU A 73 15.42 -8.73 6.28
CA LEU A 73 14.41 -8.80 7.33
C LEU A 73 13.01 -9.04 6.73
N CYS A 74 12.62 -8.27 5.71
CA CYS A 74 11.33 -8.43 5.04
C CYS A 74 11.22 -9.83 4.39
N THR A 75 12.27 -10.23 3.67
CA THR A 75 12.32 -11.56 3.01
C THR A 75 12.22 -12.70 4.04
N ASN A 76 12.90 -12.58 5.18
CA ASN A 76 12.83 -13.56 6.26
C ASN A 76 11.42 -13.63 6.88
N ILE A 77 10.81 -12.48 7.16
CA ILE A 77 9.43 -12.38 7.65
C ILE A 77 8.48 -13.11 6.71
N HIS A 78 8.51 -12.82 5.40
CA HIS A 78 7.68 -13.51 4.41
C HIS A 78 7.90 -15.03 4.40
N ARG A 79 9.16 -15.48 4.50
CA ARG A 79 9.50 -16.91 4.56
C ARG A 79 8.93 -17.58 5.81
N TRP A 80 9.03 -16.94 6.98
CA TRP A 80 8.47 -17.45 8.23
C TRP A 80 6.95 -17.61 8.18
N PHE A 81 6.26 -16.71 7.47
CA PHE A 81 4.81 -16.75 7.33
C PHE A 81 4.30 -17.62 6.17
N GLY A 82 5.20 -18.25 5.43
CA GLY A 82 4.82 -19.08 4.28
C GLY A 82 4.27 -18.28 3.09
N THR A 83 4.52 -16.98 3.05
CA THR A 83 4.19 -16.11 1.92
C THR A 83 5.35 -16.06 0.94
N ASN A 84 5.09 -16.33 -0.33
CA ASN A 84 6.09 -16.16 -1.37
C ASN A 84 6.11 -14.69 -1.82
N LEU A 85 7.18 -13.97 -1.46
CA LEU A 85 7.45 -12.65 -2.01
C LEU A 85 8.25 -12.80 -3.30
N SER A 86 7.65 -12.39 -4.41
CA SER A 86 8.26 -12.33 -5.73
C SER A 86 8.45 -10.86 -6.14
N PHE A 87 9.55 -10.57 -6.82
CA PHE A 87 9.82 -9.23 -7.34
C PHE A 87 9.41 -9.13 -8.80
N SER A 88 8.76 -8.03 -9.18
CA SER A 88 8.44 -7.77 -10.57
C SER A 88 9.73 -7.73 -11.40
N THR A 89 9.67 -8.35 -12.56
CA THR A 89 10.64 -8.18 -13.63
C THR A 89 9.97 -7.33 -14.70
N GLU A 90 10.75 -6.66 -15.55
CA GLU A 90 10.25 -5.92 -16.72
C GLU A 90 9.28 -6.76 -17.59
N TYR A 91 9.27 -8.09 -17.43
CA TYR A 91 8.48 -9.05 -18.20
C TYR A 91 7.17 -9.55 -17.53
N HIS A 92 6.79 -9.09 -16.34
CA HIS A 92 5.51 -9.49 -15.69
C HIS A 92 4.55 -8.31 -15.41
N PRO A 93 4.12 -7.57 -16.45
CA PRO A 93 3.35 -6.32 -16.31
C PRO A 93 1.90 -6.52 -15.84
N GLN A 94 1.30 -7.71 -15.93
CA GLN A 94 -0.14 -7.86 -15.65
C GLN A 94 -0.49 -7.77 -14.16
N ALA A 95 0.28 -8.42 -13.28
CA ALA A 95 0.02 -8.39 -11.84
C ALA A 95 0.53 -7.08 -11.21
N TYR A 96 1.71 -6.64 -11.64
CA TYR A 96 2.28 -5.37 -11.18
C TYR A 96 1.46 -4.17 -11.69
N GLY A 97 1.07 -4.19 -12.96
CA GLY A 97 0.26 -3.14 -13.57
C GLY A 97 -1.16 -3.03 -13.02
N LEU A 98 -1.67 -3.99 -12.24
CA LEU A 98 -2.91 -3.80 -11.47
C LEU A 98 -2.68 -2.89 -10.26
N ALA A 99 -1.57 -3.10 -9.54
CA ALA A 99 -1.20 -2.25 -8.40
C ALA A 99 -0.83 -0.84 -8.89
N GLU A 100 -0.05 -0.71 -9.95
CA GLU A 100 0.31 0.60 -10.53
C GLU A 100 -0.92 1.41 -10.95
N ARG A 101 -1.87 0.79 -11.68
CA ARG A 101 -3.10 1.48 -12.09
C ARG A 101 -3.96 1.90 -10.90
N MET A 102 -3.97 1.09 -9.84
CA MET A 102 -4.67 1.45 -8.61
C MET A 102 -3.97 2.62 -7.89
N ILE A 103 -2.65 2.64 -7.84
CA ILE A 103 -1.87 3.75 -7.28
C ILE A 103 -2.14 5.04 -8.06
N GLN A 104 -2.10 5.01 -9.38
CA GLN A 104 -2.42 6.17 -10.21
C GLN A 104 -3.84 6.70 -9.93
N THR A 105 -4.82 5.80 -9.82
CA THR A 105 -6.19 6.17 -9.49
C THR A 105 -6.28 6.78 -8.09
N PHE A 106 -5.57 6.20 -7.13
CA PHE A 106 -5.52 6.66 -5.75
C PHE A 106 -4.88 8.05 -5.62
N GLU A 107 -3.74 8.28 -6.27
CA GLU A 107 -3.04 9.57 -6.28
C GLU A 107 -3.87 10.66 -6.96
N ASP A 108 -4.53 10.36 -8.08
CA ASP A 108 -5.43 11.29 -8.77
C ASP A 108 -6.62 11.69 -7.88
N ILE A 109 -7.21 10.72 -7.17
CA ILE A 109 -8.30 11.00 -6.20
C ILE A 109 -7.79 11.92 -5.08
N ILE A 110 -6.64 11.61 -4.46
CA ILE A 110 -6.07 12.43 -3.38
C ILE A 110 -5.75 13.83 -3.89
N SER A 111 -5.11 13.95 -5.05
CA SER A 111 -4.74 15.23 -5.65
C SER A 111 -5.97 16.12 -5.88
N ARG A 112 -7.04 15.55 -6.46
CA ARG A 112 -8.31 16.27 -6.65
C ARG A 112 -8.96 16.65 -5.33
N PHE A 113 -8.95 15.75 -4.35
CA PHE A 113 -9.52 16.00 -3.03
C PHE A 113 -8.82 17.17 -2.32
N CYS A 114 -7.48 17.18 -2.36
CA CYS A 114 -6.66 18.26 -1.80
C CYS A 114 -6.85 19.58 -2.56
N ALA A 115 -6.91 19.54 -3.90
CA ALA A 115 -7.12 20.73 -4.73
C ALA A 115 -8.48 21.40 -4.49
N CYS A 116 -9.52 20.60 -4.23
CA CYS A 116 -10.86 21.10 -3.94
C CYS A 116 -11.06 21.53 -2.47
N GLY A 117 -10.04 21.39 -1.61
CA GLY A 117 -10.11 21.84 -0.21
C GLY A 117 -11.05 21.04 0.69
N PHE A 118 -11.47 19.85 0.26
CA PHE A 118 -12.38 19.04 1.06
C PHE A 118 -11.74 18.62 2.38
N LYS A 119 -12.48 18.76 3.48
CA LYS A 119 -12.10 18.25 4.80
C LYS A 119 -12.96 17.04 5.13
N PHE A 120 -12.33 15.94 5.48
CA PHE A 120 -13.03 14.75 5.95
C PHE A 120 -13.54 15.00 7.38
N LYS A 121 -14.87 15.08 7.56
CA LYS A 121 -15.50 15.09 8.88
C LYS A 121 -15.83 13.66 9.25
N GLU A 122 -15.24 13.16 10.33
CA GLU A 122 -15.17 11.75 10.70
C GLU A 122 -16.52 11.00 10.81
N LEU A 123 -17.69 11.67 10.78
CA LEU A 123 -18.99 11.05 11.02
C LEU A 123 -20.16 11.46 10.10
N ASP A 124 -20.05 12.50 9.26
CA ASP A 124 -21.21 13.05 8.49
C ASP A 124 -21.07 12.99 6.95
N GLY A 125 -19.98 12.40 6.43
CA GLY A 125 -19.71 12.37 4.99
C GLY A 125 -19.14 13.67 4.43
N PHE A 126 -19.06 13.77 3.10
CA PHE A 126 -18.42 14.88 2.40
C PHE A 126 -19.36 16.08 2.26
N THR A 127 -18.96 17.25 2.76
CA THR A 127 -19.62 18.53 2.46
C THR A 127 -18.66 19.45 1.73
N HIS A 128 -19.16 20.11 0.69
CA HIS A 128 -18.51 21.27 0.10
C HIS A 128 -18.73 22.48 1.03
N ASP A 129 -17.68 23.27 1.27
CA ASP A 129 -17.82 24.64 1.75
C ASP A 129 -18.40 25.53 0.62
#